data_AF-A0A1X6MQJ3-F1
#
_entry.id   AF-A0A1X6MQJ3-F1
#
_cell.length_a   1.000
_cell.length_b   1.000
_cell.length_c   1.000
_cell.angle_alpha   90.00
_cell.angle_beta   90.00
_cell.angle_gamma   90.00
#
_symmetry.space_group_name_H-M   'P 1'
#
loop_
_entity.id
_entity.type
_entity.pdbx_description
1 polymer ?
#
loop_
_entity_poly.entity_id
_entity_poly.type
_entity_poly.pdbx_seq_one_letter_code
_entity_poly.pdbx_strand_id
1 'polypeptide(L)'
;MRTRVLTRQLADCLWFPRSIILWNVVAGEKTVALNNHDGFIDTLAFSPGGKKLASGSVDFTVRGWDVESGRQQFLLTALVMVVTFSPDGTQLASGSADCDTRVWDAETGMVISVLKGRQGVVYSVRFRCQSLVSIAIQINR
;
A
#
# COMPACT_ATOMS: atom_id res chain seq x y z
N MET A 1 5.75 10.77 -8.05
CA MET A 1 4.63 11.43 -7.36
C MET A 1 3.31 10.85 -7.86
N ARG A 2 2.59 10.11 -7.02
CA ARG A 2 1.21 9.69 -7.31
C ARG A 2 0.34 10.08 -6.13
N THR A 3 -0.19 11.28 -6.20
CA THR A 3 -1.30 11.74 -5.36
C THR A 3 -2.51 10.87 -5.67
N ARG A 4 -2.97 10.05 -4.72
CA ARG A 4 -4.22 9.30 -4.84
C ARG A 4 -5.28 9.98 -3.97
N VAL A 5 -6.26 10.59 -4.63
CA VAL A 5 -7.45 11.18 -3.99
C VAL A 5 -8.56 10.14 -4.09
N LEU A 6 -8.94 9.53 -2.97
CA LEU A 6 -10.10 8.61 -2.94
C LEU A 6 -11.13 8.97 -1.86
N THR A 7 -10.81 9.92 -0.99
CA THR A 7 -11.69 10.51 0.00
C THR A 7 -11.29 11.99 0.16
N ARG A 8 -11.98 12.76 1.02
CA ARG A 8 -11.61 14.14 1.40
C ARG A 8 -10.23 14.25 2.08
N GLN A 9 -9.32 13.31 1.83
CA GLN A 9 -7.99 13.26 2.37
C GLN A 9 -6.94 13.01 1.29
N LEU A 10 -5.81 13.70 1.41
CA LEU A 10 -4.62 13.52 0.55
C LEU A 10 -3.49 12.94 1.39
N ALA A 11 -2.71 12.05 0.79
CA ALA A 11 -1.46 11.58 1.34
C ALA A 11 -0.31 12.08 0.47
N ASP A 12 0.70 12.69 1.09
CA ASP A 12 1.92 13.15 0.42
C ASP A 12 3.17 12.76 1.20
N CYS A 13 4.28 12.57 0.49
CA CYS A 13 5.60 12.23 1.05
C CYS A 13 6.54 13.40 0.75
N LEU A 14 6.87 14.22 1.76
CA LEU A 14 7.80 15.36 1.59
C LEU A 14 9.27 14.91 1.75
N TRP A 15 10.20 15.83 1.42
CA TRP A 15 11.66 15.76 1.22
C TRP A 15 12.53 14.82 2.09
N PHE A 16 11.96 14.22 3.14
CA PHE A 16 12.44 12.98 3.77
C PHE A 16 11.36 11.90 3.57
N PRO A 17 11.41 11.13 2.48
CA PRO A 17 10.32 10.28 1.98
C PRO A 17 10.06 9.01 2.80
N ARG A 18 10.43 9.04 4.07
CA ARG A 18 10.19 8.02 5.11
C ARG A 18 8.91 8.27 5.91
N SER A 19 8.30 9.44 5.71
CA SER A 19 7.10 9.87 6.43
C SER A 19 5.97 10.19 5.45
N ILE A 20 4.75 9.86 5.84
CA ILE A 20 3.52 10.18 5.12
C ILE A 20 2.78 11.25 5.89
N ILE A 21 2.34 12.30 5.20
CA ILE A 21 1.47 13.32 5.79
C ILE A 21 0.07 13.16 5.22
N LEU A 22 -0.91 13.00 6.11
CA LEU A 22 -2.32 13.03 5.79
C LEU A 22 -2.86 14.45 5.93
N TRP A 23 -3.61 14.87 4.93
CA TRP A 23 -4.22 16.19 4.84
C TRP A 23 -5.73 16.08 4.77
N ASN A 24 -6.45 16.95 5.46
CA ASN A 24 -7.88 17.16 5.25
C ASN A 24 -8.07 18.12 4.06
N VAL A 25 -8.70 17.63 3.00
CA VAL A 25 -8.91 18.38 1.75
C VAL A 25 -9.94 19.49 1.91
N VAL A 26 -10.93 19.30 2.79
CA VAL A 26 -11.99 20.30 2.99
C VAL A 26 -11.51 21.45 3.86
N ALA A 27 -10.77 21.15 4.92
CA ALA A 27 -10.21 22.17 5.81
C ALA A 27 -8.91 22.78 5.29
N GLY A 28 -8.18 22.07 4.40
CA GLY A 28 -6.85 22.49 3.94
C GLY A 28 -5.74 22.29 4.98
N GLU A 29 -5.99 21.49 6.02
CA GLU A 29 -5.10 21.35 7.18
C GLU A 29 -4.41 19.98 7.22
N LYS A 30 -3.20 19.95 7.80
CA LYS A 30 -2.50 18.69 8.13
C LYS A 30 -3.23 18.01 9.27
N THR A 31 -3.50 16.73 9.13
CA THR A 31 -4.21 15.96 10.16
C THR A 31 -3.25 15.08 10.95
N VAL A 32 -2.45 14.27 10.26
CA VAL A 32 -1.66 13.20 10.88
C VAL A 32 -0.35 12.99 10.13
N ALA A 33 0.74 12.73 10.85
CA ALA A 33 2.02 12.29 10.31
C ALA A 33 2.26 10.81 10.65
N LEU A 34 2.42 9.98 9.62
CA LEU A 34 2.73 8.56 9.74
C LEU A 34 4.23 8.40 9.53
N ASN A 35 4.93 8.22 10.64
CA ASN A 35 6.37 7.97 10.67
C ASN A 35 6.57 6.50 10.96
N ASN A 36 7.63 5.89 10.43
CA ASN A 36 8.32 4.67 10.91
C ASN A 36 9.03 3.93 9.76
N HIS A 37 8.83 4.32 8.49
CA HIS A 37 9.62 3.74 7.41
C HIS A 37 11.09 4.16 7.53
N ASP A 38 12.00 3.23 7.26
CA ASP A 38 13.45 3.49 7.28
C ASP A 38 13.99 3.82 5.86
N GLY A 39 13.12 3.74 4.85
CA GLY A 39 13.42 4.00 3.45
C GLY A 39 12.34 4.81 2.73
N PHE A 40 12.62 5.17 1.48
CA PHE A 40 11.71 5.84 0.56
C PHE A 40 10.39 5.07 0.40
N ILE A 41 9.27 5.76 0.58
CA ILE A 41 7.94 5.24 0.32
C ILE A 41 7.63 5.40 -1.18
N ASP A 42 7.46 4.26 -1.86
CA ASP A 42 7.22 4.22 -3.30
C ASP A 42 5.73 4.14 -3.66
N THR A 43 4.89 3.64 -2.76
CA THR A 43 3.50 3.33 -3.07
C THR A 43 2.56 3.51 -1.88
N LEU A 44 1.35 3.99 -2.19
CA LEU A 44 0.27 4.24 -1.23
C LEU A 44 -1.06 3.71 -1.76
N ALA A 45 -1.86 3.12 -0.87
CA ALA A 45 -3.24 2.74 -1.17
C ALA A 45 -4.13 2.98 0.05
N PHE A 46 -5.24 3.69 -0.16
CA PHE A 46 -6.31 3.76 0.83
C PHE A 46 -7.21 2.53 0.72
N SER A 47 -7.74 2.07 1.85
CA SER A 47 -8.85 1.13 1.85
C SER A 47 -10.10 1.81 1.28
N PRO A 48 -11.05 1.02 0.76
CA PRO A 48 -12.43 1.47 0.59
C PRO A 48 -12.93 2.14 1.89
N GLY A 49 -13.55 3.31 1.76
CA GLY A 49 -13.98 4.12 2.91
C GLY A 49 -12.88 4.94 3.61
N GLY A 50 -11.61 4.77 3.23
CA GLY A 50 -10.50 5.64 3.65
C GLY A 50 -10.08 5.53 5.12
N LYS A 51 -10.51 4.48 5.84
CA LYS A 51 -10.17 4.29 7.26
C LYS A 51 -8.77 3.69 7.45
N LYS A 52 -8.28 2.92 6.49
CA LYS A 52 -6.94 2.35 6.50
C LYS A 52 -6.10 2.91 5.34
N LEU A 53 -4.80 3.02 5.56
CA LEU A 53 -3.82 3.30 4.54
C LEU A 53 -2.76 2.19 4.55
N ALA A 54 -2.32 1.75 3.37
CA ALA A 54 -1.16 0.90 3.21
C ALA A 54 -0.06 1.67 2.50
N SER A 55 1.18 1.54 2.97
CA SER A 55 2.38 2.12 2.37
C SER A 55 3.43 1.05 2.12
N GLY A 56 3.99 1.04 0.92
CA GLY A 56 5.13 0.19 0.57
C GLY A 56 6.40 1.02 0.40
N SER A 57 7.51 0.53 0.93
CA SER A 57 8.80 1.24 0.95
C SER A 57 9.95 0.36 0.47
N VAL A 58 11.01 1.02 0.00
CA VAL A 58 12.30 0.39 -0.33
C VAL A 58 13.03 -0.18 0.89
N ASP A 59 12.52 0.06 2.12
CA ASP A 59 12.97 -0.64 3.33
C ASP A 59 12.51 -2.11 3.42
N PHE A 60 11.89 -2.62 2.35
CA PHE A 60 11.34 -3.97 2.24
C PHE A 60 10.17 -4.23 3.20
N THR A 61 9.43 -3.17 3.53
CA THR A 61 8.23 -3.29 4.36
C THR A 61 7.01 -2.69 3.69
N VAL A 62 5.86 -3.31 3.99
CA VAL A 62 4.54 -2.71 3.83
C VAL A 62 3.97 -2.45 5.21
N ARG A 63 3.56 -1.21 5.46
CA ARG A 63 2.95 -0.79 6.72
C ARG A 63 1.49 -0.44 6.51
N GLY A 64 0.65 -0.90 7.43
CA GLY A 64 -0.76 -0.56 7.51
C GLY A 64 -0.98 0.47 8.60
N TRP A 65 -1.82 1.45 8.33
CA TRP A 65 -2.09 2.57 9.21
C TRP A 65 -3.58 2.75 9.41
N ASP A 66 -3.95 3.02 10.66
CA ASP A 66 -5.24 3.61 10.99
C ASP A 66 -5.17 5.11 10.68
N VAL A 67 -6.04 5.58 9.80
CA VAL A 67 -6.00 6.96 9.29
C VAL A 67 -6.43 7.99 10.35
N GLU A 68 -7.33 7.60 11.26
CA GLU A 68 -7.87 8.48 12.29
C GLU A 68 -6.88 8.70 13.44
N SER A 69 -6.30 7.62 13.95
CA SER A 69 -5.35 7.66 15.06
C SER A 69 -3.90 7.85 14.63
N GLY A 70 -3.59 7.62 13.35
CA GLY A 70 -2.23 7.62 12.83
C GLY A 70 -1.36 6.44 13.29
N ARG A 71 -1.95 5.45 13.96
CA ARG A 71 -1.23 4.30 14.50
C ARG A 71 -0.97 3.25 13.43
N GLN A 72 0.21 2.64 13.49
CA GLN A 72 0.50 1.47 12.68
C GLN A 72 -0.32 0.27 13.18
N GLN A 73 -1.07 -0.36 12.27
CA GLN A 73 -1.87 -1.55 12.54
C GLN A 73 -1.14 -2.85 12.19
N PHE A 74 -0.36 -2.86 11.12
CA PHE A 74 0.39 -4.04 10.70
C PHE A 74 1.72 -3.67 10.02
N LEU A 75 2.65 -4.63 10.04
CA LEU A 75 3.95 -4.57 9.39
C LEU A 75 4.18 -5.88 8.64
N LEU A 76 4.40 -5.80 7.33
CA LEU A 76 4.63 -6.95 6.46
C LEU A 76 6.02 -6.82 5.85
N THR A 77 6.81 -7.90 5.89
CA THR A 77 8.13 -7.92 5.26
C THR A 77 7.99 -8.45 3.83
N ALA A 78 8.18 -7.55 2.86
CA ALA A 78 8.14 -7.87 1.43
C ALA A 78 8.88 -6.78 0.64
N LEU A 79 9.62 -7.21 -0.39
CA LEU A 79 10.05 -6.33 -1.47
C LEU A 79 8.79 -5.86 -2.21
N VAL A 80 8.41 -4.59 -2.12
CA VAL A 80 7.12 -4.15 -2.66
C VAL A 80 7.26 -2.93 -3.56
N MET A 81 6.83 -3.11 -4.81
CA MET A 81 6.74 -2.05 -5.81
C MET A 81 5.33 -1.44 -5.86
N VAL A 82 4.31 -2.20 -5.47
CA VAL A 82 2.90 -1.78 -5.56
C VAL A 82 2.04 -2.42 -4.49
N VAL A 83 1.10 -1.64 -3.93
CA VAL A 83 0.07 -2.11 -2.99
C VAL A 83 -1.33 -1.70 -3.45
N THR A 84 -2.32 -2.53 -3.12
CA THR A 84 -3.74 -2.23 -3.35
C THR A 84 -4.63 -2.96 -2.34
N PHE A 85 -5.72 -2.34 -1.91
CA PHE A 85 -6.76 -2.99 -1.13
C PHE A 85 -7.78 -3.70 -2.03
N SER A 86 -8.44 -4.74 -1.50
CA SER A 86 -9.65 -5.31 -2.06
C SER A 86 -10.83 -4.33 -1.98
N PRO A 87 -11.91 -4.52 -2.75
CA PRO A 87 -13.06 -3.60 -2.78
C PRO A 87 -13.82 -3.48 -1.46
N ASP A 88 -13.72 -4.47 -0.58
CA ASP A 88 -14.27 -4.46 0.78
C ASP A 88 -13.24 -4.02 1.85
N GLY A 89 -11.97 -3.87 1.48
CA GLY A 89 -10.88 -3.46 2.37
C GLY A 89 -10.40 -4.54 3.33
N THR A 90 -10.87 -5.79 3.21
CA THR A 90 -10.47 -6.90 4.09
C THR A 90 -9.15 -7.53 3.68
N GLN A 91 -8.74 -7.35 2.42
CA GLN A 91 -7.48 -7.89 1.90
C GLN A 91 -6.59 -6.78 1.33
N LEU A 92 -5.29 -7.02 1.42
CA LEU A 92 -4.26 -6.22 0.78
C LEU A 92 -3.47 -7.11 -0.18
N ALA A 93 -3.23 -6.64 -1.39
CA ALA A 93 -2.31 -7.31 -2.32
C ALA A 93 -1.07 -6.45 -2.51
N SER A 94 0.10 -7.09 -2.47
CA SER A 94 1.40 -6.47 -2.72
C SER A 94 2.14 -7.19 -3.84
N GLY A 95 2.65 -6.42 -4.80
CA GLY A 95 3.49 -6.94 -5.89
C GLY A 95 4.97 -6.63 -5.67
N SER A 96 5.82 -7.61 -5.93
CA SER A 96 7.27 -7.52 -5.74
C SER A 96 8.08 -7.45 -7.03
N ALA A 97 9.33 -6.99 -6.89
CA ALA A 97 10.36 -7.15 -7.91
C ALA A 97 10.84 -8.61 -8.07
N ASP A 98 10.61 -9.48 -7.08
CA ASP A 98 10.96 -10.90 -7.12
C ASP A 98 9.92 -11.79 -7.86
N CYS A 99 8.96 -11.16 -8.56
CA CYS A 99 7.84 -11.75 -9.28
C CYS A 99 6.69 -12.28 -8.40
N ASP A 100 6.84 -12.35 -7.08
CA ASP A 100 5.77 -12.85 -6.22
C ASP A 100 4.74 -11.74 -5.94
N THR A 101 3.47 -12.11 -6.02
CA THR A 101 2.37 -11.30 -5.49
C THR A 101 1.83 -11.97 -4.25
N ARG A 102 1.77 -11.23 -3.15
CA ARG A 102 1.22 -11.74 -1.88
C ARG A 102 -0.11 -11.08 -1.60
N VAL A 103 -1.06 -11.88 -1.11
CA VAL A 103 -2.34 -11.40 -0.60
C VAL A 103 -2.32 -11.60 0.91
N TRP A 104 -2.70 -10.55 1.62
CA TRP A 104 -2.64 -10.45 3.07
C TRP A 104 -4.04 -10.13 3.59
N ASP A 105 -4.33 -10.63 4.78
CA ASP A 105 -5.47 -10.20 5.56
C ASP A 105 -5.17 -8.82 6.17
N ALA A 106 -6.03 -7.84 5.89
CA ALA A 106 -5.79 -6.44 6.27
C ALA A 106 -6.13 -6.14 7.74
N GLU A 107 -6.66 -7.09 8.49
CA GLU A 107 -6.97 -6.96 9.92
C GLU A 107 -5.87 -7.58 10.77
N THR A 108 -5.43 -8.78 10.41
CA THR A 108 -4.44 -9.57 11.13
C THR A 108 -3.01 -9.39 10.60
N GLY A 109 -2.85 -8.92 9.36
CA GLY A 109 -1.55 -8.86 8.68
C GLY A 109 -1.02 -10.23 8.25
N MET A 110 -1.82 -11.30 8.33
CA MET A 110 -1.39 -12.64 7.94
C MET A 110 -1.40 -12.84 6.42
N VAL A 111 -0.47 -13.65 5.91
CA VAL A 111 -0.47 -14.05 4.49
C VAL A 111 -1.64 -15.00 4.24
N ILE A 112 -2.53 -14.62 3.33
CA ILE A 112 -3.62 -15.48 2.83
C ILE A 112 -3.11 -16.35 1.68
N SER A 113 -2.36 -15.75 0.75
CA SER A 113 -1.90 -16.45 -0.45
C SER A 113 -0.62 -15.85 -1.02
N VAL A 114 0.17 -16.70 -1.67
CA VAL A 114 1.35 -16.31 -2.43
C VAL A 114 1.16 -16.78 -3.87
N LEU A 115 1.02 -15.83 -4.77
CA LEU A 115 0.94 -16.03 -6.21
C LEU A 115 2.36 -15.94 -6.78
N LYS A 116 2.96 -17.08 -7.06
CA LYS A 116 4.32 -17.16 -7.59
C LYS A 116 4.34 -16.81 -9.08
N GLY A 117 5.00 -15.71 -9.42
CA GLY A 117 5.32 -15.37 -10.81
C GLY A 117 6.56 -16.13 -11.28
N ARG A 118 6.62 -16.52 -12.55
CA ARG A 118 7.75 -17.30 -13.07
C ARG A 118 8.95 -16.44 -13.50
N GLN A 119 8.75 -15.25 -14.07
CA GLN A 119 9.80 -14.26 -14.41
C GLN A 119 9.21 -12.85 -14.62
N GLY A 120 9.87 -11.80 -14.12
CA GLY A 120 9.57 -10.39 -14.40
C GLY A 120 9.15 -9.53 -13.19
N VAL A 121 9.23 -8.21 -13.34
CA VAL A 121 8.90 -7.27 -12.26
C VAL A 121 7.40 -6.97 -12.26
N VAL A 122 6.75 -7.06 -11.10
CA VAL A 122 5.34 -6.70 -10.93
C VAL A 122 5.21 -5.18 -10.76
N TYR A 123 4.72 -4.49 -11.79
CA TYR A 123 4.56 -3.03 -11.75
C TYR A 123 3.14 -2.58 -11.39
N SER A 124 2.15 -3.46 -11.47
CA SER A 124 0.78 -3.14 -11.07
C SER A 124 0.05 -4.36 -10.54
N VAL A 125 -0.66 -4.18 -9.43
CA VAL A 125 -1.58 -5.16 -8.86
C VAL A 125 -2.90 -4.45 -8.61
N ARG A 126 -4.02 -5.09 -8.99
CA ARG A 126 -5.36 -4.55 -8.78
C ARG A 126 -6.35 -5.67 -8.50
N PHE A 127 -7.20 -5.52 -7.49
CA PHE A 127 -8.39 -6.36 -7.34
C PHE A 127 -9.44 -5.97 -8.38
N ARG A 128 -9.93 -6.96 -9.12
CA ARG A 128 -11.01 -6.80 -10.10
C ARG A 128 -12.37 -7.14 -9.48
N CYS A 129 -12.38 -8.12 -8.58
CA CYS A 129 -13.45 -8.45 -7.65
C CYS A 129 -12.83 -9.10 -6.41
N GLN A 130 -13.64 -9.53 -5.44
CA GLN A 130 -13.17 -10.00 -4.13
C GLN A 130 -12.04 -11.03 -4.18
N SER A 131 -12.11 -11.97 -5.11
CA SER A 131 -11.18 -13.10 -5.22
C SER A 131 -10.32 -13.06 -6.48
N LEU A 132 -10.49 -12.05 -7.34
CA LEU A 132 -9.71 -11.94 -8.58
C LEU A 132 -8.72 -10.78 -8.48
N VAL A 133 -7.44 -11.13 -8.38
CA VAL A 133 -6.32 -10.18 -8.48
C VAL A 133 -5.80 -10.19 -9.91
N SER A 134 -5.77 -9.02 -10.55
CA SER A 134 -5.10 -8.80 -11.83
C SER A 134 -3.70 -8.26 -11.57
N ILE A 135 -2.69 -8.88 -12.18
CA ILE A 135 -1.28 -8.54 -12.04
C ILE A 135 -0.76 -8.15 -13.43
N ALA A 136 -0.09 -7.01 -13.53
CA ALA A 136 0.66 -6.64 -14.73
C ALA A 136 2.16 -6.78 -14.45
N ILE A 137 2.83 -7.59 -15.27
CA ILE A 137 4.25 -7.92 -15.16
C ILE A 137 4.95 -7.39 -16.40
N GLN A 138 6.09 -6.74 -16.23
CA GLN A 138 6.99 -6.46 -17.35
C GLN A 138 8.07 -7.53 -17.38
N ILE A 139 8.20 -8.18 -18.53
CA ILE A 139 9.26 -9.14 -18.82
C ILE A 139 10.29 -8.37 -19.66
N ASN A 140 11.45 -8.08 -19.08
CA ASN A 140 12.58 -7.59 -19.86
C ASN A 140 13.10 -8.77 -20.69
N ARG A 141 13.01 -8.67 -22.02
CA ARG A 141 13.64 -9.62 -22.95
C ARG A 141 15.05 -9.15 -23.27
#